data_AF-A0A8J8IXJ1-F1
#
_entry.id   AF-A0A8J8IXJ1-F1
#
_cell.length_a   1.000
_cell.length_b   1.000
_cell.length_c   1.000
_cell.angle_alpha   90.00
_cell.angle_beta   90.00
_cell.angle_gamma   90.00
#
_symmetry.space_group_name_H-M   'P 1'
#
loop_
_entity.id
_entity.type
_entity.pdbx_description
1 polymer ?
#
loop_
_entity_poly.entity_id
_entity_poly.type
_entity_poly.pdbx_seq_one_letter_code
_entity_poly.pdbx_strand_id
1 'polypeptide(L)'
;PARLEAFFGYAIRPYLGDKSRTSIYFLNTDIVGRNAVLEFEELVSRVFDIELGEGEIAWKIRRSVDFNEYGRELKVKAQELQEYLAETP
;
A
#
# COMPACT_ATOMS: atom_id res chain seq x y z
N PRO A 1 -6.31 16.08 -11.90
CA PRO A 1 -4.85 15.91 -11.63
C PRO A 1 -4.36 16.75 -10.45
N ALA A 2 -4.22 18.08 -10.59
CA ALA A 2 -3.64 18.96 -9.57
C ALA A 2 -4.36 18.94 -8.20
N ARG A 3 -5.68 18.73 -8.17
CA ARG A 3 -6.47 18.69 -6.93
C ARG A 3 -6.23 17.42 -6.10
N LEU A 4 -6.01 16.28 -6.76
CA LEU A 4 -5.72 14.99 -6.12
C LEU A 4 -4.29 14.94 -5.59
N GLU A 5 -3.34 15.45 -6.37
CA GLU A 5 -1.94 15.61 -5.97
C GLU A 5 -1.81 16.52 -4.73
N ALA A 6 -2.47 17.68 -4.74
CA ALA A 6 -2.52 18.56 -3.57
C ALA A 6 -3.13 17.85 -2.35
N PHE A 7 -4.23 17.11 -2.55
CA PHE A 7 -4.85 16.33 -1.48
C PHE A 7 -3.89 15.30 -0.86
N PHE A 8 -3.19 14.51 -1.69
CA PHE A 8 -2.21 13.53 -1.21
C PHE A 8 -1.03 14.20 -0.50
N GLY A 9 -0.55 15.33 -1.04
CA GLY A 9 0.47 16.16 -0.39
C GLY A 9 0.07 16.56 1.02
N TYR A 10 -1.16 17.05 1.22
CA TYR A 10 -1.67 17.42 2.55
C TYR A 10 -1.90 16.23 3.48
N ALA A 11 -2.32 15.09 2.95
CA ALA A 11 -2.63 13.90 3.75
C ALA A 11 -1.40 13.11 4.21
N ILE A 12 -0.29 13.19 3.47
CA ILE A 12 0.88 12.31 3.69
C ILE A 12 2.08 13.08 4.25
N ARG A 13 2.44 14.23 3.64
CA ARG A 13 3.69 14.94 4.00
C ARG A 13 3.81 15.32 5.47
N PRO A 14 2.75 15.78 6.17
CA PRO A 14 2.87 16.14 7.59
C PRO A 14 3.27 14.96 8.50
N TYR A 15 3.11 13.73 8.01
CA TYR A 15 3.18 12.50 8.76
C TYR A 15 4.36 11.63 8.36
N LEU A 16 5.06 11.98 7.29
CA LEU A 16 6.19 11.25 6.77
C LEU A 16 7.38 11.33 7.75
N GLY A 17 7.90 10.17 8.17
CA GLY A 17 9.04 10.08 9.08
C GLY A 17 8.70 10.26 10.56
N ASP A 18 7.43 10.45 10.90
CA ASP A 18 6.96 10.49 12.28
C ASP A 18 7.10 9.10 12.94
N LYS A 19 8.04 8.99 13.88
CA LYS A 19 8.35 7.72 14.57
C LYS A 19 7.25 7.25 15.53
N SER A 20 6.27 8.09 15.83
CA SER A 20 5.17 7.72 16.74
C SER A 20 4.11 6.84 16.08
N ARG A 21 4.17 6.64 14.75
CA ARG A 21 3.18 5.85 14.01
C ARG A 21 3.75 5.19 12.76
N THR A 22 2.96 4.26 12.23
CA THR A 22 3.12 3.74 10.87
C THR A 22 1.79 3.91 10.15
N SER A 23 1.77 4.66 9.05
CA SER A 23 0.56 4.89 8.24
C SER A 23 0.49 3.85 7.12
N ILE A 24 -0.67 3.22 6.97
CA ILE A 24 -0.99 2.33 5.86
C ILE A 24 -2.12 2.98 5.06
N TYR A 25 -1.93 3.11 3.75
CA TYR A 25 -2.91 3.70 2.85
C TYR A 25 -3.35 2.66 1.83
N PHE A 26 -4.66 2.47 1.69
CA PHE A 26 -5.24 1.63 0.65
C PHE A 26 -5.68 2.50 -0.51
N LEU A 27 -5.19 2.19 -1.71
CA LEU A 27 -5.48 2.92 -2.94
C LEU A 27 -5.95 1.94 -4.01
N ASN A 28 -7.14 2.18 -4.57
CA ASN A 28 -7.58 1.45 -5.76
C ASN A 28 -7.01 2.14 -7.01
N THR A 29 -6.00 1.51 -7.62
CA THR A 29 -5.26 2.04 -8.77
C THR A 29 -6.06 2.00 -10.07
N ASP A 30 -7.14 1.21 -10.15
CA ASP A 30 -8.05 1.19 -11.32
C ASP A 30 -8.95 2.43 -11.36
N ILE A 31 -9.24 3.02 -10.20
CA ILE A 31 -10.08 4.21 -10.08
C ILE A 31 -9.24 5.49 -10.19
N VAL A 32 -8.02 5.46 -9.67
CA VAL A 32 -7.15 6.63 -9.58
C VAL A 32 -6.27 6.73 -10.83
N GLY A 33 -6.35 7.87 -11.52
CA GLY A 33 -5.55 8.08 -12.74
C GLY A 33 -4.05 7.93 -12.48
N ARG A 34 -3.34 7.29 -13.42
CA ARG A 34 -1.92 6.92 -13.33
C ARG A 34 -0.99 8.01 -12.77
N ASN A 35 -1.13 9.26 -13.22
CA ASN A 35 -0.28 10.35 -12.73
C ASN A 35 -0.46 10.58 -11.22
N ALA A 36 -1.68 10.51 -10.72
CA ALA A 36 -1.95 10.68 -9.29
C ALA A 36 -1.45 9.48 -8.47
N VAL A 37 -1.46 8.27 -9.04
CA VAL A 37 -0.82 7.09 -8.43
C VAL A 37 0.68 7.30 -8.32
N LEU A 38 1.35 7.77 -9.38
CA LEU A 38 2.80 8.03 -9.34
C LEU A 38 3.18 9.06 -8.27
N GLU A 39 2.46 10.19 -8.21
CA GLU A 39 2.65 11.20 -7.16
C GLU A 39 2.45 10.62 -5.75
N PHE A 40 1.44 9.77 -5.58
CA PHE A 40 1.19 9.08 -4.31
C PHE A 40 2.35 8.14 -3.95
N GLU A 41 2.78 7.32 -4.91
CA GLU A 41 3.90 6.39 -4.75
C GLU A 41 5.18 7.13 -4.40
N GLU A 42 5.42 8.33 -4.94
CA GLU A 42 6.59 9.17 -4.64
C GLU A 42 6.65 9.60 -3.17
N LEU A 43 5.50 9.92 -2.56
CA LEU A 43 5.41 10.45 -1.19
C LEU A 43 5.58 9.39 -0.09
N VAL A 44 5.41 8.10 -0.41
CA VAL A 44 5.45 7.01 0.58
C VAL A 44 6.80 6.28 0.60
N SER A 45 7.14 5.69 1.75
CA SER A 45 8.41 4.98 1.95
C SER A 45 8.39 3.53 1.46
N ARG A 46 7.20 2.92 1.33
CA ARG A 46 7.02 1.53 0.88
C ARG A 46 5.72 1.41 0.09
N VAL A 47 5.74 0.64 -0.99
CA VAL A 47 4.58 0.38 -1.86
C VAL A 47 4.42 -1.13 -2.04
N PHE A 48 3.19 -1.59 -1.79
CA PHE A 48 2.76 -2.95 -2.07
C PHE A 48 1.77 -2.91 -3.23
N ASP A 49 2.03 -3.72 -4.24
CA ASP A 49 1.03 -4.07 -5.26
C ASP A 49 0.23 -5.25 -4.72
N ILE A 50 -1.09 -5.15 -4.71
CA ILE A 50 -1.97 -6.13 -4.07
C ILE A 50 -2.88 -6.72 -5.15
N GLU A 51 -2.76 -8.03 -5.33
CA GLU A 51 -3.62 -8.79 -6.24
C GLU A 51 -4.40 -9.83 -5.45
N LEU A 52 -5.70 -9.93 -5.73
CA LEU A 52 -6.56 -10.99 -5.24
C LEU A 52 -6.92 -11.90 -6.42
N GLY A 53 -6.51 -13.16 -6.35
CA GLY A 53 -6.73 -14.13 -7.42
C GLY A 53 -6.66 -15.55 -6.90
N GLU A 54 -7.45 -16.46 -7.48
CA GLU A 54 -7.40 -17.91 -7.17
C GLU A 54 -7.53 -18.27 -5.68
N GLY A 55 -8.15 -17.41 -4.86
CA GLY A 55 -8.30 -17.62 -3.41
C GLY A 55 -7.08 -17.21 -2.58
N GLU A 56 -6.08 -16.58 -3.18
CA GLU A 56 -4.91 -16.01 -2.52
C GLU A 56 -4.90 -14.48 -2.63
N ILE A 57 -4.32 -13.85 -1.61
CA ILE A 57 -3.94 -12.45 -1.64
C ILE A 57 -2.42 -12.41 -1.77
N ALA A 58 -1.94 -11.78 -2.83
CA ALA A 58 -0.53 -11.57 -3.08
C ALA A 58 -0.17 -10.10 -2.84
N TRP A 59 0.86 -9.86 -2.03
CA TRP A 59 1.45 -8.55 -1.81
C TRP A 59 2.86 -8.54 -2.39
N LYS A 60 3.04 -7.83 -3.51
CA LYS A 60 4.35 -7.65 -4.13
C LYS A 60 4.96 -6.32 -3.73
N ILE A 61 6.18 -6.35 -3.20
CA ILE A 61 6.89 -5.14 -2.79
C ILE A 61 7.44 -4.46 -4.04
N ARG A 62 6.87 -3.31 -4.40
CA ARG A 62 7.27 -2.49 -5.54
C ARG A 62 8.20 -1.33 -5.20
N ARG A 63 8.20 -0.89 -3.95
CA ARG A 63 9.12 0.10 -3.42
C ARG A 63 9.35 -0.19 -1.94
N SER A 64 10.58 -0.04 -1.48
CA SER A 64 10.92 -0.06 -0.05
C SER A 64 12.17 0.77 0.18
N VAL A 65 12.31 1.29 1.40
CA VAL A 65 13.57 1.87 1.90
C VAL A 65 14.63 0.79 2.17
N ASP A 66 14.22 -0.47 2.34
CA ASP A 66 15.12 -1.62 2.36
C ASP A 66 15.15 -2.27 0.96
N PHE A 67 16.25 -2.04 0.24
CA PHE A 67 16.41 -2.54 -1.12
C PHE A 67 16.40 -4.08 -1.22
N ASN A 68 16.70 -4.80 -0.14
CA ASN A 68 16.70 -6.26 -0.16
C ASN A 68 15.29 -6.86 -0.23
N GLU A 69 14.26 -6.05 0.04
CA GLU A 69 12.86 -6.44 -0.03
C GLU A 69 12.25 -6.23 -1.42
N TYR A 70 12.88 -5.43 -2.28
CA TYR A 70 12.32 -5.11 -3.59
C TYR A 70 12.02 -6.37 -4.40
N GLY A 71 10.80 -6.47 -4.93
CA GLY A 71 10.33 -7.59 -5.73
C GLY A 71 9.94 -8.83 -4.92
N ARG A 72 10.13 -8.85 -3.58
CA ARG A 72 9.60 -9.94 -2.75
C ARG A 72 8.08 -9.96 -2.81
N GLU A 73 7.54 -11.16 -2.68
CA GLU A 73 6.12 -11.42 -2.71
C GLU A 73 5.72 -12.16 -1.44
N LEU A 74 4.70 -11.66 -0.75
CA LEU A 74 4.03 -12.38 0.32
C LEU A 74 2.71 -12.90 -0.23
N LYS A 75 2.40 -14.16 0.05
CA LYS A 75 1.13 -14.78 -0.33
C LYS A 75 0.45 -15.35 0.90
N VAL A 76 -0.84 -15.08 1.02
CA VAL A 76 -1.68 -15.66 2.08
C VAL A 76 -2.97 -16.14 1.45
N LYS A 77 -3.47 -17.30 1.86
CA LYS A 77 -4.79 -17.75 1.42
C LYS A 77 -5.85 -16.86 2.06
N ALA A 78 -6.79 -16.36 1.25
CA ALA A 78 -7.85 -15.47 1.71
C ALA A 78 -8.69 -16.11 2.82
N GLN A 79 -8.95 -17.42 2.72
CA GLN A 79 -9.68 -18.18 3.72
C GLN A 79 -8.95 -18.24 5.07
N GLU A 80 -7.63 -18.53 5.06
CA GLU A 80 -6.81 -18.59 6.27
C GLU A 80 -6.75 -17.23 6.96
N LEU A 81 -6.65 -16.15 6.18
CA LEU A 81 -6.70 -14.78 6.72
C LEU A 81 -8.07 -14.46 7.34
N GLN A 82 -9.17 -14.86 6.67
CA GLN A 82 -10.52 -14.63 7.18
C GLN A 82 -10.76 -15.36 8.51
N GLU A 83 -10.33 -16.61 8.61
CA GLU A 83 -10.44 -17.41 9.84
C GLU A 83 -9.65 -16.76 10.98
N TYR A 84 -8.39 -16.36 10.71
CA TYR A 84 -7.56 -15.66 11.69
C TYR A 84 -8.20 -14.37 12.21
N LEU A 85 -8.79 -13.56 11.32
CA LEU A 85 -9.45 -12.30 11.69
C LEU A 85 -10.76 -12.54 12.44
N ALA A 86 -11.47 -13.64 12.18
CA ALA A 86 -12.71 -13.99 12.89
C ALA A 86 -12.44 -14.50 14.32
N GLU A 87 -11.29 -15.11 14.57
CA GLU A 87 -10.86 -15.60 15.89
C GLU A 87 -10.22 -14.51 16.77
N THR A 88 -9.85 -13.37 16.17
CA THR A 88 -9.22 -12.25 16.89
C THR A 88 -10.32 -11.26 17.34
N PRO A 89 -10.56 -11.08 18.65
CA PRO A 89 -11.65 -10.24 19.18
C PRO A 89 -11.48 -8.74 18.95
#